data_AF-A0A9P1A656-F1
#
_entry.id   AF-A0A9P1A656-F1
#
_cell.length_a   1.000
_cell.length_b   1.000
_cell.length_c   1.000
_cell.angle_alpha   90.00
_cell.angle_beta   90.00
_cell.angle_gamma   90.00
#
_symmetry.space_group_name_H-M   'P 1'
#
loop_
_entity.id
_entity.type
_entity.pdbx_description
1 polymer ?
#
loop_
_entity_poly.entity_id
_entity_poly.type
_entity_poly.pdbx_seq_one_letter_code
_entity_poly.pdbx_strand_id
1 'polypeptide(L)'
;MAIVKEIVEGEQTQLEKVETLKKEGNALFGKGEFEKANEKYTEAISECPPTSSEIQSILFSNSAAALIKQNKWTEAVEAATKAIEMGATNEKALERRAFAHSNIREKYEDAIEDYRKLEESIPSRKVEFERKIGELNAKIMQRNEEMKADMIEKLKSLGNMCLSPFGLSTDSFEMVPNGSGGFSVQMKGNNQKKEEEDA
;
A
#
# COMPACT_ATOMS: atom_id res chain seq x y z
N MET A 1 24.75 38.74 22.88
CA MET A 1 23.54 39.30 22.25
C MET A 1 23.66 39.48 20.73
N ALA A 2 24.81 39.88 20.17
CA ALA A 2 24.97 40.02 18.70
C ALA A 2 24.88 38.70 17.93
N ILE A 3 25.55 37.64 18.40
CA ILE A 3 25.55 36.31 17.75
C ILE A 3 24.14 35.70 17.68
N VAL A 4 23.33 35.89 18.72
CA VAL A 4 21.94 35.39 18.74
C VAL A 4 21.07 36.16 17.74
N LYS A 5 21.32 37.46 17.53
CA LYS A 5 20.61 38.26 16.52
C LYS A 5 20.94 37.84 15.09
N GLU A 6 22.21 37.64 14.77
CA GLU A 6 22.62 37.19 13.43
C GLU A 6 22.09 35.78 13.09
N ILE A 7 22.07 34.86 14.06
CA ILE A 7 21.50 33.51 13.87
C ILE A 7 19.99 33.60 13.56
N VAL A 8 19.26 34.45 14.30
CA VAL A 8 17.81 34.65 14.11
C VAL A 8 17.52 35.32 12.77
N GLU A 9 18.31 36.32 12.35
CA GLU A 9 18.15 36.97 11.04
C GLU A 9 18.47 36.04 9.87
N GLY A 10 19.47 35.16 10.01
CA GLY A 10 19.80 34.12 9.03
C GLY A 10 18.70 33.08 8.87
N GLU A 11 18.14 32.58 9.98
CA GLU A 11 17.04 31.60 9.98
C GLU A 11 15.76 32.21 9.38
N GLN A 12 15.46 33.47 9.68
CA GLN A 12 14.33 34.19 9.09
C GLN A 12 14.44 34.29 7.56
N THR A 13 15.62 34.66 7.05
CA THR A 13 15.88 34.78 5.60
C THR A 13 15.76 33.41 4.90
N GLN A 14 16.23 32.35 5.57
CA GLN A 14 16.11 30.98 5.09
C GLN A 14 14.65 30.53 5.01
N LEU A 15 13.83 30.86 6.01
CA LEU A 15 12.39 30.57 6.00
C LEU A 15 11.64 31.33 4.91
N GLU A 16 12.01 32.58 4.61
CA GLU A 16 11.44 33.33 3.48
C GLU A 16 11.74 32.66 2.13
N LYS A 17 12.96 32.12 1.96
CA LYS A 17 13.33 31.34 0.78
C LYS A 17 12.50 30.05 0.68
N VAL A 18 12.34 29.32 1.78
CA VAL A 18 11.51 28.11 1.86
C VAL A 18 10.05 28.40 1.50
N GLU A 19 9.49 29.49 2.02
CA GLU A 19 8.13 29.93 1.71
C GLU A 19 7.96 30.29 0.23
N THR A 20 8.97 30.91 -0.38
CA THR A 20 8.98 31.22 -1.82
C THR A 20 8.98 29.95 -2.66
N LEU A 21 9.88 29.01 -2.37
CA LEU A 21 9.96 27.71 -3.04
C LEU A 21 8.66 26.90 -2.89
N LYS A 22 8.05 26.92 -1.69
CA LYS A 22 6.75 26.31 -1.43
C LYS A 22 5.66 26.91 -2.32
N LYS A 23 5.62 28.25 -2.46
CA LYS A 23 4.64 28.94 -3.31
C LYS A 23 4.84 28.61 -4.80
N GLU A 24 6.09 28.56 -5.27
CA GLU A 24 6.41 28.11 -6.63
C GLU A 24 5.94 26.67 -6.87
N GLY A 25 6.24 25.77 -5.94
CA GLY A 25 5.77 24.38 -5.99
C GLY A 25 4.24 24.28 -6.04
N ASN A 26 3.54 25.05 -5.21
CA ASN A 26 2.07 25.10 -5.21
C ASN A 26 1.50 25.63 -6.53
N ALA A 27 2.14 26.65 -7.12
CA ALA A 27 1.74 27.21 -8.41
C ALA A 27 1.93 26.20 -9.54
N LEU A 28 3.05 25.48 -9.56
CA LEU A 28 3.31 24.40 -10.52
C LEU A 28 2.32 23.24 -10.33
N PHE A 29 2.03 22.87 -9.08
CA PHE A 29 1.04 21.85 -8.75
C PHE A 29 -0.34 22.23 -9.29
N GLY A 30 -0.76 23.49 -9.12
CA GLY A 30 -2.02 24.02 -9.65
C GLY A 30 -2.09 24.00 -11.18
N LYS A 31 -0.95 24.08 -11.87
CA LYS A 31 -0.85 23.95 -13.34
C LYS A 31 -0.80 22.50 -13.83
N GLY A 32 -0.74 21.52 -12.92
CA GLY A 32 -0.57 20.11 -13.27
C GLY A 32 0.86 19.68 -13.56
N GLU A 33 1.85 20.57 -13.36
CA GLU A 33 3.28 20.27 -13.52
C GLU A 33 3.82 19.58 -12.25
N PHE A 34 3.33 18.38 -11.96
CA PHE A 34 3.55 17.70 -10.69
C PHE A 34 5.01 17.32 -10.42
N GLU A 35 5.77 16.96 -11.45
CA GLU A 35 7.19 16.64 -11.32
C GLU A 35 7.99 17.86 -10.86
N LYS A 36 7.86 18.99 -11.57
CA LYS A 36 8.50 20.26 -11.19
C LYS A 36 8.00 20.79 -9.85
N ALA A 37 6.72 20.59 -9.53
CA ALA A 37 6.19 20.92 -8.22
C ALA A 37 6.92 20.14 -7.12
N ASN A 38 7.13 18.84 -7.33
CA ASN A 38 7.88 18.00 -6.41
C ASN A 38 9.34 18.45 -6.27
N GLU A 39 10.01 18.77 -7.37
CA GLU A 39 11.38 19.34 -7.35
C GLU A 39 11.44 20.58 -6.45
N LYS A 40 10.49 21.50 -6.59
CA LYS A 40 10.42 22.71 -5.75
C LYS A 40 10.15 22.41 -4.28
N TYR A 41 9.30 21.42 -3.97
CA TYR A 41 9.12 21.00 -2.58
C TYR A 41 10.39 20.36 -2.02
N THR A 42 11.11 19.55 -2.79
CA THR A 42 12.38 18.94 -2.34
C THR A 42 13.48 19.98 -2.13
N GLU A 43 13.54 21.00 -2.99
CA GLU A 43 14.42 22.16 -2.81
C GLU A 43 14.07 22.90 -1.51
N ALA A 44 12.78 23.18 -1.29
CA ALA A 44 12.30 23.81 -0.06
C ALA A 44 12.63 22.99 1.20
N ILE A 45 12.54 21.65 1.13
CA ILE A 45 12.88 20.76 2.25
C ILE A 45 14.38 20.85 2.56
N SER A 46 15.24 20.85 1.53
CA SER A 46 16.70 20.93 1.71
C SER A 46 17.15 22.26 2.33
N GLU A 47 16.40 23.32 2.06
CA GLU A 47 16.64 24.66 2.59
C GLU A 47 15.93 24.88 3.93
N CYS A 48 15.04 24.00 4.37
CA CYS A 48 14.27 24.20 5.59
C CYS A 48 15.11 23.89 6.84
N PRO A 49 15.23 24.82 7.80
CA PRO A 49 15.89 24.56 9.08
C PRO A 49 15.29 23.33 9.77
N PRO A 50 16.11 22.44 10.35
CA PRO A 50 15.64 21.23 11.05
C PRO A 50 14.82 21.55 12.31
N THR A 51 14.94 22.77 12.83
CA THR A 51 14.13 23.33 13.92
C THR A 51 12.68 23.60 13.53
N SER A 52 12.38 23.69 12.23
CA SER A 52 11.07 24.09 11.69
C SER A 52 10.22 22.88 11.28
N SER A 53 9.95 21.99 12.24
CA SER A 53 9.27 20.71 12.00
C SER A 53 7.89 20.83 11.36
N GLU A 54 7.11 21.85 11.72
CA GLU A 54 5.78 22.09 11.14
C GLU A 54 5.86 22.41 9.63
N ILE A 55 6.81 23.28 9.24
CA ILE A 55 7.02 23.63 7.83
C ILE A 55 7.52 22.41 7.06
N GLN A 56 8.46 21.64 7.63
CA GLN A 56 8.93 20.39 7.02
C GLN A 56 7.77 19.40 6.82
N SER A 57 6.90 19.24 7.82
CA SER A 57 5.70 18.38 7.71
C SER A 57 4.83 18.79 6.52
N ILE A 58 4.57 20.09 6.37
CA ILE A 58 3.76 20.62 5.26
C ILE A 58 4.43 20.35 3.91
N LEU A 59 5.73 20.59 3.79
CA LEU A 59 6.48 20.40 2.54
C LEU A 59 6.53 18.92 2.13
N PHE A 60 6.84 18.02 3.05
CA PHE A 60 6.79 16.58 2.79
C PHE A 60 5.38 16.11 2.40
N SER A 61 4.36 16.64 3.06
CA SER A 61 2.96 16.34 2.73
C SER A 61 2.59 16.83 1.31
N ASN A 62 3.08 18.00 0.90
CA ASN A 62 2.87 18.52 -0.46
C ASN A 62 3.65 17.74 -1.52
N SER A 63 4.87 17.30 -1.21
CA SER A 63 5.65 16.37 -2.02
C SER A 63 4.89 15.06 -2.23
N ALA A 64 4.33 14.46 -1.16
CA ALA A 64 3.48 13.28 -1.26
C ALA A 64 2.28 13.49 -2.20
N ALA A 65 1.64 14.66 -2.14
CA ALA A 65 0.54 15.00 -3.06
C ALA A 65 0.99 15.04 -4.53
N ALA A 66 2.16 15.61 -4.81
CA ALA A 66 2.71 15.68 -6.16
C ALA A 66 3.11 14.30 -6.69
N LEU A 67 3.65 13.43 -5.84
CA LEU A 67 3.99 12.06 -6.17
C LEU A 67 2.76 11.19 -6.42
N ILE A 68 1.69 11.36 -5.63
CA ILE A 68 0.37 10.74 -5.87
C ILE A 68 -0.15 11.09 -7.27
N LYS A 69 -0.05 12.36 -7.67
CA LYS A 69 -0.49 12.79 -9.00
C LYS A 69 0.36 12.23 -10.16
N GLN A 70 1.55 11.74 -9.86
CA GLN A 70 2.41 11.01 -10.79
C GLN A 70 2.23 9.49 -10.72
N ASN A 71 1.33 8.98 -9.87
CA ASN A 71 1.17 7.55 -9.55
C ASN A 71 2.45 6.90 -8.99
N LYS A 72 3.34 7.70 -8.39
CA LYS A 72 4.56 7.28 -7.70
C LYS A 72 4.22 6.90 -6.26
N TRP A 73 3.57 5.75 -6.09
CA TRP A 73 2.91 5.37 -4.83
C TRP A 73 3.90 5.14 -3.69
N THR A 74 4.99 4.42 -3.94
CA THR A 74 5.99 4.09 -2.91
C THR A 74 6.67 5.36 -2.41
N GLU A 75 7.08 6.25 -3.32
CA GLU A 75 7.70 7.52 -2.94
C GLU A 75 6.71 8.43 -2.20
N ALA A 76 5.42 8.41 -2.60
CA ALA A 76 4.39 9.15 -1.89
C ALA A 76 4.18 8.66 -0.46
N VAL A 77 4.23 7.34 -0.22
CA VAL A 77 4.18 6.75 1.12
C VAL A 77 5.36 7.22 1.96
N GLU A 78 6.57 7.21 1.40
CA GLU A 78 7.78 7.66 2.10
C GLU A 78 7.69 9.15 2.47
N ALA A 79 7.30 10.01 1.52
CA ALA A 79 7.13 11.43 1.76
C ALA A 79 6.06 11.71 2.82
N ALA A 80 4.91 11.04 2.73
CA ALA A 80 3.84 11.20 3.72
C ALA A 80 4.22 10.68 5.11
N THR A 81 5.00 9.60 5.18
CA THR A 81 5.53 9.07 6.44
C THR A 81 6.49 10.07 7.10
N LYS A 82 7.44 10.62 6.33
CA LYS A 82 8.32 11.70 6.82
C LYS A 82 7.53 12.89 7.33
N ALA A 83 6.46 13.29 6.64
CA ALA A 83 5.60 14.38 7.09
C ALA A 83 4.96 14.12 8.46
N ILE A 84 4.54 12.88 8.73
CA ILE A 84 3.94 12.45 10.00
C ILE A 84 5.02 12.38 11.10
N GLU A 85 6.21 11.89 10.77
CA GLU A 85 7.35 11.79 11.70
C GLU A 85 7.85 13.16 12.20
N MET A 86 7.62 14.24 11.45
CA MET A 86 7.92 15.60 11.92
C MET A 86 7.11 16.02 13.16
N GLY A 87 6.10 15.24 13.56
CA GLY A 87 5.38 15.42 14.83
C GLY A 87 4.29 16.48 14.82
N ALA A 88 4.04 17.14 13.68
CA ALA A 88 2.88 18.01 13.50
C ALA A 88 1.65 17.19 13.13
N THR A 89 0.50 17.48 13.75
CA THR A 89 -0.78 16.87 13.38
C THR A 89 -1.11 17.22 11.93
N ASN A 90 -0.94 16.24 11.03
CA ASN A 90 -1.09 16.45 9.60
C ASN A 90 -2.01 15.39 9.01
N GLU A 91 -3.33 15.58 9.20
CA GLU A 91 -4.36 14.68 8.69
C GLU A 91 -4.29 14.53 7.16
N LYS A 92 -3.84 15.58 6.45
CA LYS A 92 -3.59 15.52 5.01
C LYS A 92 -2.46 14.55 4.66
N ALA A 93 -1.37 14.53 5.44
CA ALA A 93 -0.28 13.57 5.24
C ALA A 93 -0.78 12.14 5.47
N LEU A 94 -1.53 11.92 6.55
CA LEU A 94 -2.11 10.62 6.86
C LEU A 94 -3.08 10.14 5.77
N GLU A 95 -3.95 11.01 5.27
CA GLU A 95 -4.86 10.68 4.17
C GLU A 95 -4.13 10.41 2.85
N ARG A 96 -3.06 11.16 2.56
CA ARG A 96 -2.20 10.94 1.39
C ARG A 96 -1.49 9.58 1.49
N ARG A 97 -1.00 9.22 2.68
CA ARG A 97 -0.38 7.90 2.92
C ARG A 97 -1.38 6.76 2.75
N ALA A 98 -2.56 6.88 3.35
CA ALA A 98 -3.65 5.92 3.20
C ALA A 98 -4.01 5.71 1.72
N PHE A 99 -4.14 6.81 0.96
CA PHE A 99 -4.42 6.76 -0.46
C PHE A 99 -3.29 6.10 -1.25
N ALA A 100 -2.02 6.44 -0.98
CA ALA A 100 -0.89 5.82 -1.67
C ALA A 100 -0.78 4.32 -1.34
N HIS A 101 -0.93 3.92 -0.07
CA HIS A 101 -1.02 2.51 0.33
C HIS A 101 -2.16 1.76 -0.36
N SER A 102 -3.33 2.40 -0.54
CA SER A 102 -4.48 1.79 -1.22
C SER A 102 -4.25 1.43 -2.70
N ASN A 103 -3.15 1.93 -3.28
CA ASN A 103 -2.72 1.66 -4.65
C ASN A 103 -1.55 0.67 -4.73
N ILE A 104 -1.10 0.10 -3.60
CA ILE A 104 -0.03 -0.91 -3.54
C ILE A 104 -0.63 -2.20 -2.95
N ARG A 105 -0.64 -3.30 -3.72
CA ARG A 105 -1.36 -4.55 -3.40
C ARG A 105 -0.94 -5.18 -2.06
N GLU A 106 0.32 -5.04 -1.71
CA GLU A 106 0.94 -5.54 -0.49
C GLU A 106 0.66 -4.66 0.74
N LYS A 107 0.06 -3.48 0.53
CA LYS A 107 -0.10 -2.43 1.54
C LYS A 107 -1.56 -2.08 1.86
N TYR A 108 -2.51 -2.88 1.41
CA TYR A 108 -3.93 -2.63 1.67
C TYR A 108 -4.27 -2.62 3.17
N GLU A 109 -3.63 -3.47 3.96
CA GLU A 109 -3.79 -3.48 5.42
C GLU A 109 -3.29 -2.18 6.05
N ASP A 110 -2.12 -1.69 5.62
CA ASP A 110 -1.55 -0.41 6.08
C ASP A 110 -2.47 0.77 5.72
N ALA A 111 -3.10 0.73 4.53
CA ALA A 111 -4.10 1.74 4.13
C ALA A 111 -5.33 1.75 5.04
N ILE A 112 -5.83 0.58 5.44
CA ILE A 112 -6.96 0.46 6.37
C ILE A 112 -6.60 1.05 7.73
N GLU A 113 -5.40 0.78 8.23
CA GLU A 113 -4.94 1.34 9.51
C GLU A 113 -4.95 2.87 9.49
N ASP A 114 -4.42 3.48 8.43
CA ASP A 114 -4.41 4.94 8.29
C ASP A 114 -5.82 5.52 8.15
N TYR A 115 -6.73 4.87 7.40
CA TYR A 115 -8.13 5.32 7.31
C TYR A 115 -8.87 5.21 8.64
N ARG A 116 -8.61 4.19 9.46
CA ARG A 116 -9.19 4.09 10.82
C ARG A 116 -8.72 5.21 11.73
N LYS A 117 -7.43 5.56 11.69
CA LYS A 117 -6.90 6.72 12.43
C LYS A 117 -7.59 8.02 12.00
N LEU A 118 -7.89 8.18 10.72
CA LEU A 118 -8.64 9.33 10.20
C LEU A 118 -10.12 9.33 10.61
N GLU A 119 -10.76 8.16 10.76
CA GLU A 119 -12.12 8.07 11.31
C GLU A 119 -12.18 8.56 12.76
N GLU A 120 -11.15 8.24 13.55
CA GLU A 120 -11.02 8.69 14.93
C GLU A 120 -10.76 10.20 15.02
N SER A 121 -9.92 10.76 14.13
CA SER A 121 -9.56 12.18 14.16
C SER A 121 -10.58 13.09 13.47
N ILE A 122 -11.27 12.61 12.43
CA ILE A 122 -12.28 13.36 11.65
C ILE A 122 -13.63 12.61 11.60
N PRO A 123 -14.39 12.57 12.72
CA PRO A 123 -15.68 11.85 12.76
C PRO A 123 -16.71 12.32 11.71
N SER A 124 -16.62 13.58 11.26
CA SER A 124 -17.52 14.14 10.24
C SER A 124 -17.35 13.51 8.86
N ARG A 125 -16.19 12.89 8.57
CA ARG A 125 -15.89 12.20 7.31
C ARG A 125 -15.90 10.68 7.44
N LYS A 126 -16.32 10.14 8.59
CA LYS A 126 -16.27 8.69 8.88
C LYS A 126 -16.87 7.81 7.78
N VAL A 127 -18.05 8.15 7.26
CA VAL A 127 -18.72 7.38 6.20
C VAL A 127 -17.87 7.29 4.92
N GLU A 128 -17.09 8.32 4.61
CA GLU A 128 -16.18 8.32 3.46
C GLU A 128 -15.05 7.29 3.64
N PHE A 129 -14.48 7.22 4.85
CA PHE A 129 -13.39 6.31 5.19
C PHE A 129 -13.89 4.86 5.31
N GLU A 130 -15.07 4.63 5.89
CA GLU A 130 -15.69 3.30 5.98
C GLU A 130 -15.89 2.69 4.58
N ARG A 131 -16.31 3.51 3.61
CA ARG A 131 -16.42 3.09 2.21
C ARG A 131 -15.07 2.68 1.62
N LYS A 132 -14.01 3.49 1.82
CA LYS A 132 -12.66 3.17 1.34
C LYS A 132 -12.13 1.88 1.98
N ILE A 133 -12.38 1.66 3.27
CA ILE A 133 -12.04 0.42 3.98
C ILE A 133 -12.81 -0.77 3.40
N GLY A 134 -14.10 -0.62 3.11
CA GLY A 134 -14.91 -1.65 2.45
C GLY A 134 -14.35 -2.07 1.09
N GLU A 135 -13.99 -1.09 0.25
CA GLU A 135 -13.35 -1.33 -1.05
C GLU A 135 -12.01 -2.07 -0.91
N LEU A 136 -11.21 -1.70 0.10
CA LEU A 136 -9.93 -2.37 0.39
C LEU A 136 -10.12 -3.81 0.88
N ASN A 137 -11.10 -4.07 1.73
CA ASN A 137 -11.41 -5.44 2.18
C ASN A 137 -11.79 -6.35 1.02
N ALA A 138 -12.55 -5.84 0.04
CA ALA A 138 -12.87 -6.59 -1.17
C ALA A 138 -11.60 -6.91 -1.98
N LYS A 139 -10.69 -5.94 -2.14
CA LYS A 139 -9.39 -6.16 -2.81
C LYS A 139 -8.51 -7.18 -2.06
N ILE A 140 -8.49 -7.15 -0.72
CA ILE A 140 -7.75 -8.11 0.10
C ILE A 140 -8.35 -9.52 -0.06
N MET A 141 -9.67 -9.64 -0.07
CA MET A 141 -10.34 -10.93 -0.28
C MET A 141 -9.98 -11.51 -1.64
N GLN A 142 -10.08 -10.72 -2.71
CA GLN A 142 -9.66 -11.11 -4.05
C GLN A 142 -8.19 -11.54 -4.09
N ARG A 143 -7.29 -10.72 -3.54
CA ARG A 143 -5.85 -11.01 -3.41
C ARG A 143 -5.61 -12.37 -2.74
N ASN A 144 -6.32 -12.64 -1.65
CA ASN A 144 -6.19 -13.87 -0.88
C ASN A 144 -6.74 -15.09 -1.61
N GLU A 145 -7.83 -14.95 -2.36
CA GLU A 145 -8.36 -16.02 -3.22
C GLU A 145 -7.40 -16.36 -4.36
N GLU A 146 -6.83 -15.36 -5.03
CA GLU A 146 -5.81 -15.53 -6.06
C GLU A 146 -4.57 -16.24 -5.50
N MET A 147 -4.09 -15.82 -4.32
CA MET A 147 -2.94 -16.48 -3.66
C MET A 147 -3.25 -17.92 -3.25
N LYS A 148 -4.48 -18.22 -2.79
CA LYS A 148 -4.91 -19.58 -2.48
C LYS A 148 -4.92 -20.46 -3.74
N ALA A 149 -5.42 -19.94 -4.86
CA ALA A 149 -5.46 -20.66 -6.12
C ALA A 149 -4.05 -21.00 -6.62
N ASP A 150 -3.15 -20.02 -6.67
CA ASP A 150 -1.74 -20.21 -7.05
C ASP A 150 -1.02 -21.21 -6.13
N MET A 151 -1.29 -21.13 -4.82
CA MET A 151 -0.73 -22.10 -3.86
C MET A 151 -1.22 -23.52 -4.13
N ILE A 152 -2.52 -23.71 -4.39
CA ILE A 152 -3.09 -25.03 -4.71
C ILE A 152 -2.48 -25.58 -6.00
N GLU A 153 -2.31 -24.75 -7.03
CA GLU A 153 -1.69 -25.15 -8.29
C GLU A 153 -0.23 -25.61 -8.08
N LYS A 154 0.56 -24.86 -7.32
CA LYS A 154 1.93 -25.25 -6.96
C LYS A 154 1.97 -26.56 -6.18
N LEU A 155 1.07 -26.75 -5.21
CA LEU A 155 0.96 -28.00 -4.44
C LEU A 155 0.59 -29.19 -5.33
N LYS A 156 -0.34 -29.00 -6.29
CA LYS A 156 -0.67 -30.02 -7.28
C LYS A 156 0.54 -30.38 -8.14
N SER A 157 1.30 -29.38 -8.61
CA SER A 157 2.51 -29.61 -9.40
C SER A 157 3.56 -30.39 -8.62
N LEU A 158 3.78 -30.06 -7.35
CA LEU A 158 4.69 -30.80 -6.45
C LEU A 158 4.22 -32.24 -6.26
N GLY A 159 2.92 -32.45 -6.01
CA GLY A 159 2.35 -33.79 -5.89
C GLY A 159 2.53 -34.60 -7.18
N ASN A 160 2.24 -34.00 -8.34
CA ASN A 160 2.41 -34.65 -9.64
C ASN A 160 3.87 -35.01 -9.93
N MET A 161 4.83 -34.19 -9.50
CA MET A 161 6.26 -34.53 -9.63
C MET A 161 6.62 -35.83 -8.90
N CYS A 162 6.04 -36.06 -7.72
CA CYS A 162 6.25 -37.30 -6.95
C CYS A 162 5.45 -38.49 -7.51
N LEU A 163 4.26 -38.24 -8.07
CA LEU A 163 3.32 -39.28 -8.51
C LEU A 163 3.57 -39.75 -9.95
N SER A 164 4.11 -38.90 -10.82
CA SER A 164 4.31 -39.20 -12.24
C SER A 164 5.17 -40.45 -12.49
N PRO A 165 6.28 -40.73 -11.76
CA PRO A 165 7.05 -41.96 -11.93
C PRO A 165 6.27 -43.25 -11.68
N PHE A 166 5.12 -43.16 -11.00
CA PHE A 166 4.22 -44.29 -10.72
C PHE A 166 2.99 -44.32 -11.65
N GLY A 167 2.93 -43.45 -12.66
CA GLY A 167 1.77 -43.33 -13.55
C GLY A 167 0.55 -42.69 -12.88
N LEU A 168 0.74 -41.93 -11.80
CA LEU A 168 -0.33 -41.32 -11.00
C LEU A 168 -0.33 -39.79 -11.13
N SER A 169 -1.47 -39.17 -10.83
CA SER A 169 -1.64 -37.72 -10.73
C SER A 169 -2.42 -37.37 -9.45
N THR A 170 -2.26 -36.15 -8.95
CA THR A 170 -3.10 -35.58 -7.89
C THR A 170 -4.58 -35.57 -8.28
N ASP A 171 -4.91 -35.49 -9.57
CA ASP A 171 -6.30 -35.57 -10.04
C ASP A 171 -6.85 -37.01 -10.05
N SER A 172 -5.99 -38.03 -9.86
CA SER A 172 -6.37 -39.43 -9.68
C SER A 172 -6.99 -39.69 -8.31
N PHE A 173 -6.93 -38.74 -7.38
CA PHE A 173 -7.44 -38.89 -6.02
C PHE A 173 -8.59 -37.92 -5.75
N GLU A 174 -9.58 -38.34 -4.97
CA GLU A 174 -10.70 -37.53 -4.50
C GLU A 174 -10.88 -37.65 -2.99
N MET A 175 -11.31 -36.56 -2.36
CA MET A 175 -11.65 -36.54 -0.94
C MET A 175 -13.14 -36.83 -0.76
N VAL A 176 -13.48 -37.88 -0.01
CA VAL A 176 -14.85 -38.32 0.27
C VAL A 176 -15.14 -38.13 1.77
N PRO A 177 -16.20 -37.40 2.16
CA PRO A 177 -16.58 -37.22 3.57
C PRO A 177 -16.88 -38.57 4.23
N ASN A 178 -16.37 -38.81 5.44
CA ASN A 178 -16.50 -40.11 6.14
C ASN A 178 -17.60 -40.14 7.22
N GLY A 179 -18.48 -39.13 7.26
CA GLY A 179 -19.61 -39.07 8.19
C GLY A 179 -19.29 -38.72 9.65
N SER A 180 -18.02 -38.78 10.07
CA SER A 180 -17.56 -38.40 11.43
C SER A 180 -16.95 -36.99 11.49
N GLY A 181 -17.21 -36.16 10.48
CA GLY A 181 -16.63 -34.83 10.32
C GLY A 181 -15.22 -34.82 9.70
N GLY A 182 -14.70 -35.99 9.27
CA GLY A 182 -13.43 -36.13 8.58
C GLY A 182 -13.55 -36.40 7.07
N PHE A 183 -12.41 -36.47 6.40
CA PHE A 183 -12.30 -36.80 4.97
C PHE A 183 -11.45 -38.06 4.77
N SER A 184 -11.86 -38.92 3.86
CA SER A 184 -11.07 -40.06 3.36
C SER A 184 -10.58 -39.75 1.95
N VAL A 185 -9.35 -40.12 1.60
CA VAL A 185 -8.84 -39.98 0.23
C VAL A 185 -9.03 -41.31 -0.49
N GLN A 186 -9.74 -41.30 -1.61
CA GLN A 186 -9.96 -42.46 -2.48
C GLN A 186 -9.36 -42.19 -3.85
N MET A 187 -8.81 -43.22 -4.48
CA MET A 187 -8.37 -43.12 -5.87
C MET A 187 -9.57 -43.31 -6.79
N LYS A 188 -9.74 -42.43 -7.78
CA LYS A 188 -10.79 -42.56 -8.79
C LYS A 188 -10.59 -43.88 -9.53
N GLY A 189 -11.55 -44.79 -9.40
CA GLY A 189 -11.49 -46.11 -10.00
C GLY A 189 -11.43 -46.01 -11.53
N ASN A 190 -10.40 -46.60 -12.13
CA ASN A 190 -10.28 -46.72 -13.58
C ASN A 190 -11.28 -47.80 -14.06
N ASN A 191 -12.53 -47.43 -14.32
CA ASN A 191 -13.47 -48.30 -15.02
C ASN A 191 -13.11 -48.32 -16.52
N GLN A 192 -12.03 -49.03 -16.87
CA GLN A 192 -11.78 -49.51 -18.23
C GLN A 192 -11.81 -51.04 -18.23
N LYS A 193 -12.95 -51.55 -18.70
CA LYS A 193 -13.21 -52.85 -19.34
C LYS A 193 -12.21 -53.99 -19.07
N LYS A 194 -12.65 -54.94 -18.23
CA LYS A 194 -12.40 -56.38 -18.41
C LYS A 194 -13.76 -57.08 -18.45
N GLU A 195 -14.46 -56.90 -19.56
CA GLU A 195 -15.45 -57.86 -20.05
C GLU A 195 -14.98 -58.25 -21.45
N GLU A 196 -15.10 -59.54 -21.77
CA GLU A 196 -14.66 -60.25 -22.98
C GLU A 196 -13.22 -60.77 -22.98
N GLU A 197 -13.00 -61.84 -22.21
CA GLU A 197 -12.27 -63.02 -22.69
C GLU A 197 -12.96 -64.27 -22.11
N ASP A 198 -14.19 -64.51 -22.57
CA ASP A 198 -14.81 -65.83 -22.64
C ASP A 198 -15.10 -66.10 -24.13
N ALA A 199 -14.13 -66.72 -24.82
CA ALA A 199 -14.30 -67.49 -26.05
C ALA A 199 -13.04 -68.29 -26.36
#